data_AF-A0A6P7TY23-F1
#
_entry.id   AF-A0A6P7TY23-F1
#
_cell.length_a   1.000
_cell.length_b   1.000
_cell.length_c   1.000
_cell.angle_alpha   90.00
_cell.angle_beta   90.00
_cell.angle_gamma   90.00
#
_symmetry.space_group_name_H-M   'P 1'
#
loop_
_entity.id
_entity.type
_entity.pdbx_description
1 polymer ?
#
loop_
_entity_poly.entity_id
_entity_poly.type
_entity_poly.pdbx_seq_one_letter_code
_entity_poly.pdbx_strand_id
1 'polypeptide(L)'
;MLCQNLLEKSTRIEWTKWRIFLADERFVHLNDSDSTFGFYKDNLFDPAEVPNDKTFPIQLNLPLDQAAQAYQNSILSIFPKTEVRFDLIVLGMGPDGHTCSLFPDHASQSLIVPIFDSPKNPPKRISFSLKMLNQAHSIIFAVCGKSKSSAIRVIEL
;
A
#
# COMPACT_ATOMS: atom_id res chain seq x y z
N MET A 1 5.25 -10.93 11.38
CA MET A 1 4.44 -12.14 11.14
C MET A 1 4.14 -12.37 9.66
N LEU A 2 3.62 -11.41 8.88
CA LEU A 2 3.34 -11.62 7.46
C LEU A 2 4.60 -11.95 6.64
N CYS A 3 5.62 -11.09 6.65
CA CYS A 3 6.85 -11.31 5.88
C CYS A 3 7.52 -12.64 6.22
N GLN A 4 7.66 -12.94 7.51
CA GLN A 4 8.22 -14.21 7.98
C GLN A 4 7.47 -15.42 7.42
N ASN A 5 6.14 -15.45 7.49
CA ASN A 5 5.36 -16.58 6.96
C ASN A 5 5.50 -16.68 5.43
N LEU A 6 5.54 -15.57 4.71
CA LEU A 6 5.76 -15.58 3.26
C LEU A 6 7.17 -16.08 2.92
N LEU A 7 8.18 -15.71 3.69
CA LEU A 7 9.55 -16.20 3.54
C LEU A 7 9.65 -17.71 3.77
N GLU A 8 9.04 -18.23 4.83
CA GLU A 8 9.00 -19.67 5.12
C GLU A 8 8.31 -20.47 4.00
N LYS A 9 7.43 -19.83 3.23
CA LYS A 9 6.75 -20.42 2.07
C LYS A 9 7.35 -20.00 0.73
N SER A 10 8.45 -19.24 0.72
CA SER A 10 9.00 -18.62 -0.49
C SER A 10 9.33 -19.63 -1.60
N THR A 11 9.79 -20.84 -1.23
CA THR A 11 10.06 -21.93 -2.18
C THR A 11 8.83 -22.44 -2.94
N ARG A 12 7.62 -22.06 -2.51
CA ARG A 12 6.35 -22.37 -3.17
C ARG A 12 5.76 -21.17 -3.91
N ILE A 13 6.45 -20.03 -3.92
CA ILE A 13 5.99 -18.77 -4.53
C ILE A 13 6.89 -18.43 -5.71
N GLU A 14 6.31 -18.35 -6.90
CA GLU A 14 7.04 -17.93 -8.10
C GLU A 14 7.08 -16.39 -8.19
N TRP A 15 7.95 -15.73 -7.42
CA TRP A 15 8.02 -14.26 -7.31
C TRP A 15 8.18 -13.51 -8.65
N THR A 16 8.75 -14.16 -9.67
CA THR A 16 8.86 -13.62 -11.04
C THR A 16 7.51 -13.36 -11.71
N LYS A 17 6.44 -14.02 -11.24
CA LYS A 17 5.06 -13.85 -11.72
C LYS A 17 4.27 -12.78 -10.95
N TRP A 18 4.80 -12.28 -9.83
CA TRP A 18 4.14 -11.28 -9.00
C TRP A 18 4.44 -9.86 -9.49
N ARG A 19 3.53 -8.93 -9.21
CA ARG A 19 3.80 -7.49 -9.29
C ARG A 19 3.29 -6.86 -8.00
N ILE A 20 4.19 -6.22 -7.26
CA ILE A 20 3.95 -5.79 -5.89
C ILE A 20 4.00 -4.26 -5.83
N PHE A 21 2.90 -3.70 -5.36
CA PHE A 21 2.68 -2.27 -5.20
C PHE A 21 2.35 -1.99 -3.74
N LEU A 22 2.64 -0.77 -3.28
CA LEU A 22 2.21 -0.30 -1.97
C LEU A 22 0.88 0.42 -2.07
N ALA A 23 -0.08 -0.02 -1.25
CA ALA A 23 -1.38 0.63 -1.12
C ALA A 23 -1.27 2.01 -0.45
N ASP A 24 -0.28 2.20 0.43
CA ASP A 24 0.17 3.50 0.87
C ASP A 24 1.65 3.49 1.27
N GLU A 25 2.23 4.68 1.31
CA GLU A 25 3.62 4.89 1.70
C GLU A 25 3.79 6.26 2.37
N ARG A 26 4.66 6.31 3.37
CA ARG A 26 5.15 7.57 3.95
C ARG A 26 6.12 8.19 2.96
N PHE A 27 5.95 9.47 2.68
CA PHE A 27 6.79 10.19 1.72
C PHE A 27 8.13 10.61 2.36
N VAL A 28 8.95 9.60 2.67
CA VAL A 28 10.28 9.68 3.29
C VAL A 28 11.28 8.85 2.47
N HIS A 29 12.58 9.01 2.70
CA HIS A 29 13.61 8.20 2.02
C HIS A 29 13.39 6.69 2.23
N LEU A 30 13.71 5.87 1.23
CA LEU A 30 13.46 4.41 1.29
C LEU A 30 14.28 3.67 2.36
N ASN A 31 15.35 4.28 2.89
CA ASN A 31 16.14 3.77 3.99
C ASN A 31 15.71 4.32 5.36
N ASP A 32 14.66 5.16 5.40
CA ASP A 32 14.07 5.64 6.64
C ASP A 32 13.31 4.50 7.32
N SER A 33 13.38 4.44 8.65
CA SER A 33 12.61 3.50 9.47
C SER A 33 11.09 3.58 9.28
N ASP A 34 10.57 4.73 8.81
CA ASP A 34 9.16 4.93 8.51
C ASP A 34 8.76 4.48 7.10
N SER A 35 9.70 4.08 6.23
CA SER A 35 9.38 3.59 4.88
C SER A 35 8.75 2.19 4.92
N THR A 36 7.53 2.07 4.38
CA THR A 36 6.87 0.79 4.15
C THR A 36 7.66 -0.05 3.14
N PHE A 37 8.14 0.56 2.05
CA PHE A 37 8.97 -0.10 1.05
C PHE A 37 10.27 -0.60 1.66
N GLY A 38 11.00 0.24 2.41
CA GLY A 38 12.22 -0.15 3.10
C GLY A 38 12.00 -1.36 4.00
N PHE A 39 10.93 -1.34 4.81
CA PHE A 39 10.56 -2.47 5.64
C PHE A 39 10.34 -3.76 4.82
N TYR A 40 9.52 -3.72 3.76
CA TYR A 40 9.28 -4.92 2.96
C TYR A 40 10.48 -5.34 2.12
N LYS A 41 11.33 -4.40 1.69
CA LYS A 41 12.57 -4.71 1.00
C LYS A 41 13.48 -5.55 1.89
N ASP A 42 13.77 -5.08 3.09
CA ASP A 42 14.70 -5.74 4.01
C ASP A 42 14.14 -7.06 4.57
N ASN A 43 12.82 -7.12 4.78
CA ASN A 43 12.19 -8.24 5.49
C ASN A 43 11.46 -9.24 4.60
N LEU A 44 11.32 -8.97 3.29
CA LEU A 44 10.62 -9.86 2.36
C LEU A 44 11.26 -9.88 0.98
N PHE A 45 11.39 -8.73 0.30
CA PHE A 45 11.77 -8.72 -1.11
C PHE A 45 13.20 -9.20 -1.34
N ASP A 46 14.17 -8.67 -0.59
CA ASP A 46 15.57 -9.09 -0.73
C ASP A 46 15.79 -10.53 -0.25
N PRO A 47 15.29 -10.94 0.94
CA PRO A 47 15.48 -12.32 1.39
C PRO A 47 14.73 -13.38 0.55
N ALA A 48 13.63 -12.99 -0.12
CA ALA A 48 12.90 -13.87 -1.04
C ALA A 48 13.40 -13.80 -2.49
N GLU A 49 14.42 -12.97 -2.77
CA GLU A 49 14.94 -12.72 -4.11
C GLU A 49 13.86 -12.27 -5.10
N VAL A 50 12.91 -11.42 -4.64
CA VAL A 50 11.91 -10.82 -5.51
C VAL A 50 12.63 -9.93 -6.52
N PRO A 51 12.44 -10.12 -7.84
CA PRO A 51 13.12 -9.30 -8.82
C PRO A 51 12.71 -7.82 -8.72
N ASN A 52 13.67 -6.91 -8.83
CA ASN A 52 13.43 -5.47 -8.67
C ASN A 52 12.36 -4.91 -9.63
N ASP A 53 12.24 -5.49 -10.84
CA ASP A 53 11.23 -5.11 -11.84
C ASP A 53 9.80 -5.58 -11.49
N LYS A 54 9.64 -6.30 -10.38
CA LYS A 54 8.35 -6.73 -9.81
C LYS A 54 7.92 -5.89 -8.62
N THR A 55 8.77 -4.98 -8.12
CA THR A 55 8.44 -4.08 -7.02
C THR A 55 8.37 -2.64 -7.53
N PHE A 56 7.32 -1.91 -7.18
CA PHE A 56 7.07 -0.57 -7.72
C PHE A 56 7.05 0.47 -6.59
N PRO A 57 8.22 1.01 -6.19
CA PRO A 57 8.28 2.08 -5.19
C PRO A 57 7.76 3.42 -5.74
N ILE A 58 7.34 4.29 -4.84
CA ILE A 58 7.02 5.68 -5.14
C ILE A 58 8.31 6.47 -5.40
N GLN A 59 8.27 7.36 -6.40
CA GLN A 59 9.37 8.26 -6.72
C GLN A 59 9.44 9.41 -5.69
N LEU A 60 10.55 9.52 -4.98
CA LEU A 60 10.74 10.50 -3.89
C LEU A 60 11.46 11.78 -4.33
N ASN A 61 11.95 11.83 -5.56
CA ASN A 61 12.65 12.97 -6.15
C ASN A 61 11.71 14.00 -6.81
N LEU A 62 10.40 13.87 -6.57
CA LEU A 62 9.36 14.74 -7.11
C LEU A 62 8.60 15.42 -5.96
N PRO A 63 7.97 16.58 -6.19
CA PRO A 63 6.92 17.10 -5.31
C PRO A 63 5.82 16.05 -5.07
N LEU A 64 5.18 16.07 -3.89
CA LEU A 64 4.28 15.00 -3.43
C LEU A 64 3.11 14.73 -4.41
N ASP A 65 2.51 15.78 -4.95
CA ASP A 65 1.45 15.73 -5.96
C ASP A 65 1.94 15.09 -7.27
N GLN A 66 3.14 15.46 -7.72
CA GLN A 66 3.76 14.90 -8.92
C GLN A 66 4.18 13.44 -8.71
N ALA A 67 4.66 13.10 -7.52
CA ALA A 67 4.97 11.73 -7.14
C ALA A 67 3.71 10.84 -7.13
N ALA A 68 2.57 11.36 -6.65
CA ALA A 68 1.30 10.65 -6.69
C ALA A 68 0.83 10.41 -8.13
N GLN A 69 0.96 11.42 -9.00
CA GLN A 69 0.64 11.27 -10.42
C GLN A 69 1.59 10.29 -11.13
N ALA A 70 2.89 10.35 -10.83
CA ALA A 70 3.89 9.44 -11.38
C ALA A 70 3.61 7.99 -10.97
N TYR A 71 3.24 7.77 -9.71
CA TYR A 71 2.87 6.45 -9.21
C TYR A 71 1.56 5.92 -9.81
N GLN A 72 0.57 6.80 -10.01
CA GLN A 72 -0.63 6.43 -10.76
C GLN A 72 -0.28 6.02 -12.19
N ASN A 73 0.57 6.77 -12.87
CA ASN A 73 0.98 6.47 -14.24
C ASN A 73 1.79 5.16 -14.34
N SER A 74 2.64 4.86 -13.36
CA SER A 74 3.39 3.60 -13.33
C SER A 74 2.48 2.39 -13.10
N ILE A 75 1.40 2.54 -12.33
CA ILE A 75 0.35 1.51 -12.21
C ILE A 75 -0.37 1.36 -13.55
N LEU A 76 -0.86 2.45 -14.14
CA LEU A 76 -1.61 2.43 -15.39
C LEU A 76 -0.82 1.86 -16.58
N SER A 77 0.50 1.94 -16.58
CA SER A 77 1.33 1.36 -17.64
C SER A 77 1.43 -0.17 -17.57
N ILE A 78 1.13 -0.77 -16.41
CA ILE A 78 1.15 -2.21 -16.17
C ILE A 78 -0.21 -2.84 -16.46
N PHE A 79 -1.30 -2.12 -16.17
CA PHE A 79 -2.66 -2.59 -16.38
C PHE A 79 -3.17 -2.29 -17.79
N PRO A 80 -4.15 -3.07 -18.29
CA PRO A 80 -4.87 -2.71 -19.51
C PRO A 80 -5.51 -1.33 -19.37
N LYS A 81 -5.61 -0.58 -20.48
CA LYS A 81 -6.22 0.76 -20.49
C LYS A 81 -7.68 0.79 -20.04
N THR A 82 -8.34 -0.37 -20.00
CA THR A 82 -9.77 -0.51 -19.72
C THR A 82 -10.09 -0.68 -18.24
N GLU A 83 -9.16 -1.18 -17.41
CA GLU A 83 -9.45 -1.54 -16.01
C GLU A 83 -8.16 -1.60 -15.17
N VAL A 84 -8.19 -1.04 -13.96
CA VAL A 84 -7.14 -1.19 -12.95
C VAL A 84 -7.70 -2.02 -11.80
N ARG A 85 -7.50 -3.33 -11.88
CA ARG A 85 -7.97 -4.26 -10.86
C ARG A 85 -6.82 -5.08 -10.29
N PHE A 86 -6.54 -4.89 -9.01
CA PHE A 86 -5.62 -5.74 -8.25
C PHE A 86 -6.28 -7.07 -7.90
N ASP A 87 -5.54 -8.17 -7.99
CA ASP A 87 -6.01 -9.49 -7.55
C ASP A 87 -6.23 -9.53 -6.03
N LEU A 88 -5.30 -8.92 -5.28
CA LEU A 88 -5.29 -8.90 -3.83
C LEU A 88 -4.71 -7.58 -3.32
N ILE A 89 -5.41 -6.95 -2.37
CA ILE A 89 -4.88 -5.85 -1.55
C ILE A 89 -4.92 -6.27 -0.08
N VAL A 90 -3.78 -6.20 0.60
CA VAL A 90 -3.68 -6.46 2.04
C VAL A 90 -3.64 -5.13 2.79
N LEU A 91 -4.59 -4.93 3.69
CA LEU A 91 -4.81 -3.67 4.39
C LEU A 91 -4.67 -3.84 5.91
N GLY A 92 -4.09 -2.82 6.54
CA GLY A 92 -4.18 -2.62 7.99
C GLY A 92 -5.37 -1.75 8.35
N MET A 93 -5.59 -1.53 9.65
CA MET A 93 -6.60 -0.60 10.14
C MET A 93 -6.12 0.17 11.37
N GLY A 94 -6.38 1.47 11.40
CA GLY A 94 -6.23 2.37 12.56
C GLY A 94 -7.23 2.09 13.69
N PRO A 95 -6.96 2.53 14.94
CA PRO A 95 -7.97 2.45 16.00
C PRO A 95 -9.24 3.29 15.70
N ASP A 96 -9.09 4.29 14.85
CA ASP A 96 -10.07 5.20 14.28
C ASP A 96 -10.65 4.71 12.95
N GLY A 97 -10.30 3.50 12.51
CA GLY A 97 -10.87 2.86 11.32
C GLY A 97 -10.19 3.22 9.99
N HIS A 98 -9.25 4.16 9.93
CA HIS A 98 -8.54 4.42 8.66
C HIS A 98 -7.82 3.19 8.15
N THR A 99 -7.80 3.05 6.83
CA THR A 99 -6.94 2.12 6.10
C THR A 99 -6.08 2.92 5.13
N CYS A 100 -4.95 2.35 4.71
CA CYS A 100 -3.94 3.10 3.96
C CYS A 100 -3.61 4.40 4.72
N SER A 101 -3.56 5.53 4.01
CA SER A 101 -3.54 6.85 4.61
C SER A 101 -4.85 7.62 4.41
N LEU A 102 -5.97 6.88 4.30
CA LEU A 102 -7.31 7.44 4.14
C LEU A 102 -7.96 7.65 5.51
N PHE A 103 -7.69 8.82 6.08
CA PHE A 103 -8.39 9.29 7.28
C PHE A 103 -9.82 9.74 6.91
N PRO A 104 -10.72 9.87 7.90
CA PRO A 104 -12.04 10.47 7.67
C PRO A 104 -11.92 11.77 6.85
N ASP A 105 -12.87 11.99 5.94
CA ASP A 105 -12.97 13.18 5.08
C ASP A 105 -11.96 13.34 3.91
N HIS A 106 -11.03 12.39 3.69
CA HIS A 106 -10.12 12.41 2.53
C HIS A 106 -10.70 11.75 1.25
N ALA A 107 -11.88 12.20 0.81
CA ALA A 107 -12.48 11.73 -0.44
C ALA A 107 -11.69 12.23 -1.67
N SER A 108 -11.46 11.36 -2.66
CA SER A 108 -10.77 11.72 -3.91
C SER A 108 -11.33 10.97 -5.12
N GLN A 109 -11.38 11.64 -6.26
CA GLN A 109 -11.77 11.09 -7.56
C GLN A 109 -10.60 10.36 -8.28
N SER A 110 -9.37 10.64 -7.87
CA SER A 110 -8.14 10.02 -8.37
C SER A 110 -7.98 8.61 -7.83
N LEU A 111 -7.20 7.76 -8.51
CA LEU A 111 -6.88 6.42 -7.99
C LEU A 111 -5.80 6.48 -6.90
N ILE A 112 -4.88 7.45 -7.01
CA ILE A 112 -3.82 7.72 -6.04
C ILE A 112 -4.01 9.13 -5.47
N VAL A 113 -3.81 9.27 -4.16
CA VAL A 113 -4.05 10.50 -3.40
C VAL A 113 -2.77 10.91 -2.67
N PRO A 114 -2.27 12.15 -2.87
CA PRO A 114 -1.28 12.74 -2.00
C PRO A 114 -1.94 13.26 -0.71
N ILE A 115 -1.41 12.87 0.44
CA ILE A 115 -1.84 13.31 1.77
C ILE A 115 -0.75 14.23 2.31
N PHE A 116 -1.07 15.49 2.58
CA PHE A 116 -0.07 16.49 2.99
C PHE A 116 0.05 16.62 4.51
N ASP A 117 -1.01 16.27 5.22
CA ASP A 117 -1.29 16.65 6.61
C ASP A 117 -1.89 15.50 7.42
N SER A 118 -1.39 14.28 7.22
CA SER A 118 -1.82 13.13 8.03
C SER A 118 -1.72 13.47 9.52
N PRO A 119 -2.75 13.14 10.34
CA PRO A 119 -2.72 13.37 11.78
C PRO A 119 -1.69 12.49 12.50
N LYS A 120 -1.01 11.59 11.76
CA LYS A 120 0.07 10.73 12.25
C LYS A 120 1.37 11.02 11.54
N ASN A 121 2.45 11.16 12.30
CA ASN A 121 3.79 11.25 11.74
C ASN A 121 4.19 9.98 10.94
N PRO A 122 4.97 10.14 9.87
CA PRO A 122 5.20 11.36 9.09
C PRO A 122 3.92 11.86 8.38
N PRO A 123 3.74 13.19 8.24
CA PRO A 123 2.48 13.77 7.77
C PRO A 123 2.23 13.57 6.27
N LYS A 124 3.30 13.57 5.46
CA LYS A 124 3.21 13.43 4.00
C LYS A 124 3.17 11.97 3.59
N ARG A 125 2.15 11.59 2.83
CA ARG A 125 1.92 10.20 2.39
C ARG A 125 1.36 10.16 0.99
N ILE A 126 1.50 9.02 0.33
CA ILE A 126 0.80 8.71 -0.91
C ILE A 126 -0.03 7.46 -0.67
N SER A 127 -1.28 7.47 -1.09
CA SER A 127 -2.26 6.42 -0.78
C SER A 127 -3.08 6.05 -1.99
N PHE A 128 -3.50 4.79 -2.06
CA PHE A 128 -4.64 4.39 -2.86
C PHE A 128 -5.88 5.07 -2.31
N SER A 129 -6.79 5.49 -3.20
CA SER A 129 -8.10 6.00 -2.84
C SER A 129 -9.11 4.86 -2.61
N LEU A 130 -10.26 5.17 -2.00
CA LEU A 130 -11.38 4.22 -1.93
C LEU A 130 -11.82 3.74 -3.31
N LYS A 131 -11.75 4.61 -4.33
CA LYS A 131 -12.06 4.25 -5.73
C LYS A 131 -11.11 3.18 -6.25
N MET A 132 -9.80 3.26 -5.94
CA MET A 132 -8.84 2.22 -6.30
C MET A 132 -9.09 0.93 -5.53
N LEU A 133 -9.32 1.03 -4.22
CA LEU A 133 -9.56 -0.14 -3.37
C LEU A 133 -10.80 -0.91 -3.82
N ASN A 134 -11.92 -0.24 -4.09
CA ASN A 134 -13.18 -0.85 -4.51
C ASN A 134 -13.14 -1.53 -5.88
N GLN A 135 -12.06 -1.36 -6.66
CA GLN A 135 -11.85 -2.08 -7.91
C GLN A 135 -11.13 -3.42 -7.71
N ALA A 136 -10.54 -3.69 -6.55
CA ALA A 136 -9.80 -4.92 -6.31
C ALA A 136 -10.71 -6.15 -6.35
N HIS A 137 -10.19 -7.26 -6.88
CA HIS A 137 -10.89 -8.54 -6.83
C HIS A 137 -11.04 -9.05 -5.39
N SER A 138 -10.03 -8.83 -4.55
CA SER A 138 -10.07 -9.23 -3.15
C SER A 138 -9.31 -8.25 -2.26
N ILE A 139 -9.88 -7.97 -1.09
CA ILE A 139 -9.24 -7.18 -0.04
C ILE A 139 -9.20 -8.02 1.24
N ILE A 140 -8.03 -8.09 1.87
CA ILE A 140 -7.85 -8.73 3.17
C ILE A 140 -7.46 -7.67 4.19
N PHE A 141 -8.28 -7.51 5.23
CA PHE A 141 -7.94 -6.69 6.39
C PHE A 141 -7.19 -7.54 7.43
N ALA A 142 -5.89 -7.32 7.55
CA ALA A 142 -5.02 -7.95 8.54
C ALA A 142 -4.98 -7.10 9.83
N VAL A 143 -6.00 -7.23 10.67
CA VAL A 143 -6.18 -6.39 11.87
C VAL A 143 -6.00 -7.19 13.14
N CYS A 144 -5.14 -6.72 14.05
CA CYS A 144 -4.85 -7.36 15.33
C CYS A 144 -4.82 -6.32 16.46
N GLY A 145 -5.19 -6.73 17.67
CA GLY A 145 -5.08 -5.92 18.89
C GLY A 145 -6.37 -5.25 19.35
N LYS A 146 -6.55 -5.18 20.67
CA LYS A 146 -7.78 -4.70 21.33
C LYS A 146 -8.15 -3.26 20.95
N SER A 147 -7.17 -2.41 20.66
CA SER A 147 -7.40 -1.00 20.28
C SER A 147 -8.21 -0.83 18.99
N LYS A 148 -8.41 -1.91 18.21
CA LYS A 148 -9.15 -1.89 16.93
C LYS A 148 -10.61 -2.33 17.07
N SER A 149 -11.01 -2.81 18.25
CA SER A 149 -12.32 -3.45 18.43
C SER A 149 -13.50 -2.53 18.14
N SER A 150 -13.40 -1.25 18.51
CA SER A 150 -14.48 -0.29 18.31
C SER A 150 -14.68 0.02 16.83
N ALA A 151 -13.57 0.19 16.08
CA ALA A 151 -13.61 0.41 14.64
C ALA A 151 -14.21 -0.79 13.87
N ILE A 152 -13.85 -2.01 14.26
CA ILE A 152 -14.39 -3.22 13.59
C ILE A 152 -15.90 -3.36 13.84
N ARG A 153 -16.38 -3.04 15.05
CA ARG A 153 -17.79 -3.24 15.44
C ARG A 153 -18.79 -2.42 14.63
N VAL A 154 -18.36 -1.33 14.01
CA VAL A 154 -19.23 -0.42 13.24
C VAL A 154 -19.17 -0.68 11.73
N ILE A 155 -18.43 -1.70 11.29
CA ILE A 155 -18.41 -2.11 9.88
C ILE A 155 -19.68 -2.93 9.62
N GLU A 156 -20.56 -2.39 8.78
CA GLU A 156 -21.72 -3.10 8.24
C GLU A 156 -21.33 -3.76 6.90
N LEU A 157 -21.78 -5.00 6.69
CA LEU A 157 -21.52 -5.81 5.49
C LEU A 157 -22.68 -5.71 4.49
#